data_AF-K9KD41-F1
#
_entry.id   AF-K9KD41-F1
#
_cell.length_a   1.000
_cell.length_b   1.000
_cell.length_c   1.000
_cell.angle_alpha   90.00
_cell.angle_beta   90.00
_cell.angle_gamma   90.00
#
_symmetry.space_group_name_H-M   'P 1'
#
loop_
_entity.id
_entity.type
_entity.pdbx_description
1 polymer ?
#
loop_
_entity_poly.entity_id
_entity_poly.type
_entity_poly.pdbx_seq_one_letter_code
_entity_poly.pdbx_strand_id
1 'polypeptide(L)'
;LTEVLQNLGKDQYPQQSLEQIGTRIAKVLEKNQTSWVLSSMAALYWRVKGQGKKAIDCLRQALHYAPHQMKDVPLISLANILHNAKLWNDAVIVATMAVEIAPHFAVNHFTLGNVYVAMEEFEKALVWYESTLKLQPEFVPAKNRIQTIQCHLMLKKGRRAP
;
A
#
# COMPACT_ATOMS: atom_id res chain seq x y z
N LEU A 1 6.92 -4.29 7.31
CA LEU A 1 6.29 -2.95 7.35
C LEU A 1 6.60 -2.23 8.65
N THR A 2 6.25 -2.80 9.81
CA THR A 2 6.69 -2.31 11.14
C THR A 2 8.23 -2.23 11.22
N GLU A 3 8.89 -3.27 10.72
CA GLU A 3 10.35 -3.37 10.68
C GLU A 3 11.00 -2.39 9.68
N VAL A 4 10.31 -2.08 8.57
CA VAL A 4 10.78 -1.09 7.57
C VAL A 4 10.69 0.33 8.15
N LEU A 5 9.62 0.62 8.89
CA LEU A 5 9.48 1.88 9.63
C LEU A 5 10.46 2.00 10.81
N GLN A 6 10.81 0.88 11.44
CA GLN A 6 11.84 0.81 12.48
C GLN A 6 13.26 0.93 11.93
N ASN A 7 13.50 0.51 10.68
CA ASN A 7 14.83 0.50 10.07
C ASN A 7 15.17 1.79 9.31
N LEU A 8 14.18 2.54 8.83
CA LEU A 8 14.40 3.81 8.11
C LEU A 8 14.95 4.97 8.98
N GLY A 9 15.18 4.75 10.28
CA GLY A 9 15.73 5.76 11.19
C GLY A 9 16.99 5.33 11.97
N LYS A 10 17.53 4.13 11.71
CA LYS A 10 18.57 3.52 12.57
C LYS A 10 19.90 4.26 12.60
N ASP A 11 20.25 5.02 11.56
CA ASP A 11 21.57 5.66 11.49
C ASP A 11 21.61 7.12 11.97
N GLN A 12 20.48 7.71 12.41
CA GLN A 12 20.49 9.10 12.87
C GLN A 12 19.49 9.48 13.98
N TYR A 13 18.60 8.58 14.43
CA TYR A 13 17.66 8.90 15.50
C TYR A 13 17.48 7.71 16.46
N PRO A 14 17.57 7.91 17.79
CA PRO A 14 17.23 6.86 18.75
C PRO A 14 15.81 6.38 18.47
N GLN A 15 15.56 5.06 18.61
CA GLN A 15 14.25 4.46 18.31
C GLN A 15 13.13 5.25 18.98
N GLN A 16 12.44 6.10 18.21
CA GLN A 16 11.35 6.90 18.71
C GLN A 16 10.17 5.97 18.99
N SER A 17 9.55 6.11 20.16
CA SER A 17 8.35 5.35 20.44
C SER A 17 7.24 5.75 19.46
N LEU A 18 6.35 4.80 19.14
CA LEU A 18 5.23 5.06 18.23
C LEU A 18 4.40 6.24 18.75
N GLU A 19 4.25 6.38 20.06
CA GLU A 19 3.60 7.48 20.75
C GLU A 19 4.25 8.85 20.48
N GLN A 20 5.59 8.92 20.49
CA GLN A 20 6.32 10.15 20.18
C GLN A 20 6.10 10.58 18.73
N ILE A 21 6.09 9.62 17.79
CA ILE A 21 5.80 9.87 16.37
C ILE A 21 4.39 10.46 16.22
N GLY A 22 3.39 9.84 16.84
CA GLY A 22 2.01 10.34 16.81
C GLY A 22 1.87 11.75 17.37
N THR A 23 2.51 12.02 18.51
CA THR A 23 2.51 13.35 19.16
C THR A 23 3.13 14.41 18.26
N ARG A 24 4.25 14.09 17.58
CA ARG A 24 4.91 15.02 16.67
C ARG A 24 4.06 15.31 15.44
N ILE A 25 3.46 14.28 14.83
CA ILE A 25 2.56 14.46 13.68
C ILE A 25 1.40 15.38 14.06
N ALA A 26 0.73 15.11 15.20
CA ALA A 26 -0.38 15.92 15.67
C ALA A 26 0.01 17.39 15.87
N LYS A 27 1.13 17.66 16.57
CA LYS A 27 1.63 19.01 16.84
C LYS A 27 1.96 19.80 15.57
N VAL A 28 2.50 19.15 14.53
CA VAL A 28 2.79 19.83 13.26
C VAL A 28 1.51 20.05 12.45
N LEU A 29 0.58 19.10 12.50
CA LEU A 29 -0.71 19.18 11.79
C LEU A 29 -1.62 20.27 12.37
N GLU A 30 -1.54 20.57 13.68
CA GLU A 30 -2.20 21.74 14.29
C GLU A 30 -1.80 23.06 13.63
N LYS A 31 -0.54 23.18 13.19
CA LYS A 31 -0.02 24.38 12.53
C LYS A 31 -0.28 24.39 11.02
N ASN A 32 -0.50 23.24 10.42
CA ASN A 32 -0.71 23.08 8.98
C ASN A 32 -1.72 21.95 8.69
N GLN A 33 -3.00 22.28 8.87
CA GLN A 33 -4.10 21.32 8.74
C GLN A 33 -4.37 20.90 7.28
N THR A 34 -3.87 21.66 6.31
CA THR A 34 -4.06 21.40 4.87
C THR A 34 -2.90 20.60 4.27
N SER A 35 -1.88 20.23 5.05
CA SER A 35 -0.79 19.41 4.56
C SER A 35 -1.24 17.98 4.29
N TRP A 36 -1.36 17.64 3.01
CA TRP A 36 -1.70 16.29 2.57
C TRP A 36 -0.61 15.27 2.93
N VAL A 37 0.65 15.71 3.00
CA VAL A 37 1.79 14.87 3.42
C VAL A 37 1.65 14.50 4.90
N LEU A 38 1.42 15.49 5.78
CA LEU A 38 1.23 15.22 7.21
C LEU A 38 -0.03 14.38 7.46
N SER A 39 -1.09 14.62 6.70
CA SER A 39 -2.31 13.82 6.76
C SER A 39 -2.05 12.36 6.32
N SER A 40 -1.26 12.14 5.26
CA SER A 40 -0.82 10.81 4.83
C SER A 40 0.06 10.11 5.88
N MET A 41 0.94 10.85 6.56
CA MET A 41 1.74 10.33 7.66
C MET A 41 0.87 9.94 8.87
N ALA A 42 -0.11 10.76 9.22
CA ALA A 42 -1.07 10.47 10.28
C ALA A 42 -1.88 9.21 9.96
N ALA A 43 -2.27 9.03 8.70
CA ALA A 43 -2.95 7.82 8.25
C ALA A 43 -2.08 6.58 8.41
N LEU A 44 -0.81 6.64 8.02
CA LEU A 44 0.13 5.54 8.20
C LEU A 44 0.32 5.18 9.68
N TYR A 45 0.45 6.20 10.54
CA TYR A 45 0.52 6.01 11.98
C TYR A 45 -0.71 5.25 12.52
N TRP A 46 -1.93 5.71 12.19
CA TRP A 46 -3.16 5.07 12.65
C TRP A 46 -3.34 3.65 12.08
N ARG A 47 -2.89 3.42 10.84
CA ARG A 47 -2.87 2.09 10.23
C ARG A 47 -1.98 1.12 11.03
N VAL A 48 -0.78 1.55 11.42
CA VAL A 48 0.14 0.73 12.25
C VAL A 48 -0.45 0.47 13.64
N LYS A 49 -1.17 1.44 14.21
CA LYS A 49 -1.93 1.28 15.47
C LYS A 49 -3.19 0.40 15.34
N GLY A 50 -3.54 -0.07 14.14
CA GLY A 50 -4.76 -0.85 13.88
C GLY A 50 -6.06 -0.02 13.90
N GLN A 51 -5.97 1.30 13.96
CA GLN A 51 -7.11 2.22 14.01
C GLN A 51 -7.55 2.61 12.59
N GLY A 52 -8.12 1.66 11.86
CA GLY A 52 -8.46 1.81 10.43
C GLY A 52 -9.35 3.02 10.13
N LYS A 53 -10.37 3.30 10.96
CA LYS A 53 -11.26 4.45 10.79
C LYS A 53 -10.51 5.78 10.84
N LYS A 54 -9.65 5.97 11.85
CA LYS A 54 -8.83 7.18 11.98
C LYS A 54 -7.86 7.33 10.82
N ALA A 55 -7.31 6.22 10.34
CA ALA A 55 -6.45 6.24 9.16
C ALA A 55 -7.20 6.72 7.91
N ILE A 56 -8.42 6.23 7.69
CA ILE A 56 -9.29 6.66 6.58
C ILE A 56 -9.64 8.15 6.70
N ASP A 57 -9.99 8.64 7.89
CA ASP A 57 -10.30 10.07 8.09
C ASP A 57 -9.10 10.95 7.72
N CYS A 58 -7.89 10.57 8.10
CA CYS A 58 -6.66 11.25 7.68
C CYS A 58 -6.41 11.16 6.16
N LEU A 59 -6.72 10.02 5.51
CA LEU A 59 -6.58 9.89 4.06
C LEU A 59 -7.60 10.71 3.28
N ARG A 60 -8.82 10.89 3.80
CA ARG A 60 -9.81 11.78 3.21
C ARG A 60 -9.31 13.22 3.17
N GLN A 61 -8.71 13.68 4.27
CA GLN A 61 -8.03 14.98 4.32
C GLN A 61 -6.87 15.04 3.32
N ALA A 62 -6.02 14.02 3.28
CA ALA A 62 -4.90 13.96 2.34
C ALA A 62 -5.37 14.05 0.89
N LEU A 63 -6.40 13.29 0.50
CA LEU A 63 -6.97 13.30 -0.85
C LEU A 63 -7.62 14.64 -1.21
N HIS A 64 -8.20 15.33 -0.24
CA HIS A 64 -8.81 16.64 -0.46
C HIS A 64 -7.76 17.70 -0.83
N TYR A 65 -6.62 17.73 -0.12
CA TYR A 65 -5.58 18.76 -0.31
C TYR A 65 -4.44 18.34 -1.24
N ALA A 66 -4.30 17.06 -1.58
CA ALA A 66 -3.23 16.60 -2.45
C ALA A 66 -3.40 17.15 -3.88
N PRO A 67 -2.33 17.71 -4.48
CA PRO A 67 -2.29 17.95 -5.92
C PRO A 67 -2.64 16.69 -6.69
N HIS A 68 -3.33 16.81 -7.82
CA HIS A 68 -3.83 15.67 -8.59
C HIS A 68 -2.75 14.60 -8.85
N GLN A 69 -1.56 15.03 -9.28
CA GLN A 69 -0.43 14.16 -9.58
C GLN A 69 0.18 13.44 -8.37
N MET A 70 -0.19 13.83 -7.15
CA MET A 70 0.29 13.22 -5.90
C MET A 70 -0.79 12.41 -5.18
N LYS A 71 -2.01 12.32 -5.74
CA LYS A 71 -3.13 11.61 -5.11
C LYS A 71 -2.94 10.10 -5.07
N ASP A 72 -2.06 9.54 -5.90
CA ASP A 72 -1.71 8.12 -5.88
C ASP A 72 -1.19 7.67 -4.50
N VAL A 73 -0.40 8.50 -3.82
CA VAL A 73 0.17 8.19 -2.50
C VAL A 73 -0.91 7.90 -1.44
N PRO A 74 -1.88 8.81 -1.16
CA PRO A 74 -2.96 8.51 -0.24
C PRO A 74 -3.94 7.45 -0.79
N LEU A 75 -4.14 7.34 -2.11
CA LEU A 75 -4.97 6.27 -2.70
C LEU A 75 -4.39 4.88 -2.43
N ILE A 76 -3.09 4.66 -2.63
CA ILE A 76 -2.44 3.38 -2.30
C ILE A 76 -2.52 3.06 -0.81
N SER A 77 -2.40 4.07 0.05
CA SER A 77 -2.59 3.89 1.48
C SER A 77 -4.02 3.45 1.82
N LEU A 78 -5.02 4.03 1.15
CA LEU A 78 -6.43 3.66 1.31
C LEU A 78 -6.70 2.24 0.78
N ALA A 79 -6.24 1.92 -0.43
CA ALA A 79 -6.37 0.60 -1.03
C ALA A 79 -5.79 -0.50 -0.12
N ASN A 80 -4.63 -0.24 0.48
CA ASN A 80 -4.02 -1.15 1.44
C ASN A 80 -4.84 -1.37 2.72
N ILE A 81 -5.55 -0.33 3.21
CA ILE A 81 -6.45 -0.46 4.36
C ILE A 81 -7.68 -1.28 3.98
N LEU A 82 -8.29 -1.00 2.82
CA LEU A 82 -9.46 -1.72 2.30
C LEU A 82 -9.13 -3.20 2.04
N HIS A 83 -7.96 -3.47 1.44
CA HIS A 83 -7.42 -4.81 1.24
C HIS A 83 -7.33 -5.59 2.56
N ASN A 84 -6.73 -4.98 3.59
CA ASN A 84 -6.62 -5.59 4.92
C ASN A 84 -7.99 -5.78 5.60
N ALA A 85 -8.96 -4.91 5.30
CA ALA A 85 -10.34 -5.00 5.76
C ALA A 85 -11.20 -6.01 4.97
N LYS A 86 -10.60 -6.73 4.00
CA LYS A 86 -11.28 -7.67 3.08
C LYS A 86 -12.33 -7.02 2.17
N LEU A 87 -12.29 -5.70 2.01
CA LEU A 87 -13.11 -4.95 1.07
C LEU A 87 -12.41 -4.93 -0.29
N TRP A 88 -12.27 -6.11 -0.90
CA TRP A 88 -11.36 -6.29 -2.04
C TRP A 88 -11.82 -5.54 -3.29
N ASN A 89 -13.13 -5.51 -3.58
CA ASN A 89 -13.65 -4.77 -4.74
C ASN A 89 -13.36 -3.27 -4.63
N ASP A 90 -13.58 -2.68 -3.45
CA ASP A 90 -13.24 -1.28 -3.20
C ASP A 90 -11.73 -1.04 -3.28
N ALA A 91 -10.94 -1.98 -2.76
CA ALA A 91 -9.48 -1.91 -2.85
C ALA A 91 -8.98 -1.94 -4.31
N VAL A 92 -9.61 -2.73 -5.18
CA VAL A 92 -9.32 -2.74 -6.64
C VAL A 92 -9.61 -1.38 -7.22
N ILE A 93 -10.80 -0.82 -6.99
CA ILE A 93 -11.20 0.49 -7.53
C ILE A 93 -10.18 1.56 -7.12
N VAL A 94 -9.87 1.65 -5.83
CA VAL A 94 -8.96 2.67 -5.30
C VAL A 94 -7.52 2.46 -5.78
N ALA A 95 -7.04 1.22 -5.88
CA ALA A 95 -5.71 0.93 -6.39
C ALA A 95 -5.60 1.22 -7.90
N THR A 96 -6.64 0.95 -8.68
CA THR A 96 -6.70 1.31 -10.10
C THR A 96 -6.62 2.81 -10.30
N MET A 97 -7.37 3.61 -9.51
CA MET A 97 -7.25 5.07 -9.55
C MET A 97 -5.81 5.54 -9.28
N ALA A 98 -5.09 4.90 -8.36
CA ALA A 98 -3.68 5.25 -8.11
C ALA A 98 -2.76 4.93 -9.29
N VAL A 99 -3.00 3.81 -9.99
CA VAL A 99 -2.28 3.46 -11.23
C VAL A 99 -2.59 4.46 -12.34
N GLU A 100 -3.83 4.91 -12.48
CA GLU A 100 -4.22 5.92 -13.49
C GLU A 100 -3.52 7.27 -13.27
N ILE A 101 -3.39 7.69 -12.01
CA ILE A 101 -2.72 8.95 -11.65
C ILE A 101 -1.21 8.86 -11.83
N ALA A 102 -0.61 7.73 -11.46
CA ALA A 102 0.84 7.53 -11.47
C ALA A 102 1.19 6.16 -12.08
N PRO A 103 1.08 6.01 -13.41
CA PRO A 103 1.23 4.71 -14.09
C PRO A 103 2.66 4.17 -14.08
N HIS A 104 3.65 5.01 -13.81
CA HIS A 104 5.07 4.63 -13.80
C HIS A 104 5.60 4.25 -12.42
N PHE A 105 4.74 4.22 -11.39
CA PHE A 105 5.13 3.86 -10.04
C PHE A 105 4.89 2.37 -9.77
N ALA A 106 5.98 1.60 -9.66
CA ALA A 106 5.94 0.14 -9.47
C ALA A 106 5.10 -0.29 -8.24
N VAL A 107 5.12 0.50 -7.16
CA VAL A 107 4.34 0.24 -5.94
C VAL A 107 2.83 0.21 -6.20
N ASN A 108 2.34 1.01 -7.17
CA ASN A 108 0.91 1.10 -7.47
C ASN A 108 0.44 -0.19 -8.15
N HIS A 109 1.22 -0.68 -9.13
CA HIS A 109 1.01 -1.96 -9.79
C HIS A 109 1.13 -3.13 -8.81
N PHE A 110 2.14 -3.11 -7.93
CA PHE A 110 2.35 -4.16 -6.94
C PHE A 110 1.19 -4.26 -5.95
N THR A 111 0.63 -3.12 -5.53
CA THR A 111 -0.53 -3.07 -4.63
C THR A 111 -1.73 -3.72 -5.30
N LEU A 112 -2.03 -3.38 -6.55
CA LEU A 112 -3.14 -3.98 -7.30
C LEU A 112 -2.96 -5.50 -7.47
N GLY A 113 -1.74 -5.96 -7.74
CA GLY A 113 -1.41 -7.39 -7.75
C GLY A 113 -1.72 -8.08 -6.42
N ASN A 114 -1.36 -7.47 -5.29
CA ASN A 114 -1.68 -8.02 -3.96
C ASN A 114 -3.19 -8.12 -3.71
N VAL A 115 -3.97 -7.14 -4.16
CA VAL A 115 -5.44 -7.18 -4.02
C VAL A 115 -6.02 -8.35 -4.83
N TYR A 116 -5.58 -8.56 -6.08
CA TYR A 116 -6.04 -9.69 -6.89
C TYR A 116 -5.63 -11.04 -6.32
N VAL A 117 -4.45 -11.16 -5.68
CA VAL A 117 -4.08 -12.38 -4.93
C VAL A 117 -5.08 -12.67 -3.82
N ALA A 118 -5.52 -11.66 -3.07
CA ALA A 118 -6.49 -11.86 -1.99
C ALA A 118 -7.87 -12.29 -2.49
N MET A 119 -8.20 -11.96 -3.75
CA MET A 119 -9.41 -12.40 -4.43
C MET A 119 -9.27 -13.78 -5.10
N GLU A 120 -8.10 -14.44 -4.99
CA GLU A 120 -7.75 -15.68 -5.71
C GLU A 120 -7.78 -15.56 -7.24
N GLU A 121 -7.74 -14.33 -7.75
CA GLU A 121 -7.69 -14.00 -9.19
C GLU A 121 -6.24 -14.01 -9.67
N PHE A 122 -5.62 -15.18 -9.62
CA PHE A 122 -4.17 -15.35 -9.79
C PHE A 122 -3.66 -14.90 -11.15
N GLU A 123 -4.40 -15.15 -12.22
CA GLU A 123 -4.05 -14.73 -13.58
C GLU A 123 -3.97 -13.21 -13.68
N LYS A 124 -4.92 -12.47 -13.08
CA LYS A 124 -4.88 -11.01 -13.03
C LYS A 124 -3.74 -10.51 -12.16
N ALA A 125 -3.48 -11.17 -11.02
CA ALA A 125 -2.37 -10.81 -10.15
C ALA A 125 -1.01 -10.92 -10.86
N LEU A 126 -0.80 -11.98 -11.66
CA LEU A 126 0.43 -12.16 -12.44
C LEU A 126 0.67 -10.99 -13.40
N VAL A 127 -0.36 -10.55 -14.13
CA VAL A 127 -0.26 -9.38 -15.04
C VAL A 127 0.25 -8.14 -14.31
N TRP A 128 -0.26 -7.86 -13.11
CA TRP A 128 0.15 -6.69 -12.33
C TRP A 128 1.54 -6.83 -11.70
N TYR A 129 1.93 -8.03 -11.27
CA TYR A 129 3.30 -8.26 -10.81
C TYR A 129 4.33 -8.22 -11.95
N GLU A 130 3.99 -8.72 -13.13
CA GLU A 130 4.82 -8.56 -14.33
C GLU A 130 4.96 -7.09 -14.72
N SER A 131 3.86 -6.32 -14.64
CA SER A 131 3.91 -4.86 -14.83
C SER A 131 4.82 -4.18 -13.82
N THR A 132 4.77 -4.60 -12.55
CA THR A 132 5.70 -4.15 -11.50
C THR A 132 7.16 -4.38 -11.90
N LEU A 133 7.49 -5.57 -12.43
CA LEU A 133 8.84 -5.93 -12.86
C LEU A 133 9.27 -5.24 -14.16
N LYS A 134 8.33 -4.89 -15.05
CA LYS A 134 8.63 -4.05 -16.23
C LYS A 134 9.07 -2.64 -15.80
N LEU A 135 8.45 -2.08 -14.77
CA LEU A 135 8.80 -0.77 -14.23
C LEU A 135 10.07 -0.83 -13.35
N GLN A 136 10.21 -1.88 -12.54
CA GLN A 136 11.33 -2.07 -11.64
C GLN A 136 11.78 -3.54 -11.66
N PRO A 137 12.73 -3.91 -12.54
CA PRO A 137 13.18 -5.29 -12.71
C PRO A 137 13.72 -5.95 -11.43
N GLU A 138 14.28 -5.16 -10.51
CA GLU A 138 14.83 -5.65 -9.25
C GLU A 138 13.84 -5.64 -8.08
N PHE A 139 12.53 -5.52 -8.34
CA PHE A 139 11.50 -5.58 -7.30
C PHE A 139 11.30 -7.02 -6.78
N VAL A 140 12.20 -7.47 -5.90
CA VAL A 140 12.22 -8.83 -5.32
C VAL A 140 10.86 -9.29 -4.79
N PRO A 141 10.06 -8.47 -4.08
CA PRO A 141 8.76 -8.93 -3.61
C PRO A 141 7.81 -9.38 -4.74
N ALA A 142 7.87 -8.77 -5.92
CA ALA A 142 7.06 -9.17 -7.07
C ALA A 142 7.55 -10.49 -7.67
N LYS A 143 8.88 -10.69 -7.79
CA LYS A 143 9.48 -11.97 -8.21
C LYS A 143 8.98 -13.12 -7.31
N ASN A 144 9.03 -12.92 -6.00
CA ASN A 144 8.61 -13.93 -5.01
C ASN A 144 7.10 -14.24 -5.11
N ARG A 145 6.25 -13.22 -5.33
CA ARG A 145 4.81 -13.40 -5.50
C ARG A 145 4.49 -14.19 -6.76
N ILE A 146 5.13 -13.89 -7.89
CA ILE A 146 4.98 -14.64 -9.14
C ILE A 146 5.34 -16.11 -8.94
N GLN A 147 6.51 -16.39 -8.36
CA GLN A 147 6.94 -17.76 -8.06
C GLN A 147 5.93 -18.51 -7.19
N THR A 148 5.42 -17.86 -6.13
CA THR A 148 4.42 -18.44 -5.24
C THR A 148 3.14 -18.82 -5.99
N ILE A 149 2.64 -17.92 -6.84
CA ILE A 149 1.44 -18.18 -7.66
C ILE A 149 1.69 -19.33 -8.63
N GLN A 150 2.82 -19.35 -9.33
CA GLN A 150 3.16 -20.41 -10.29
C GLN A 150 3.21 -21.78 -9.61
N CYS A 151 3.85 -21.89 -8.44
CA CYS A 151 3.86 -23.10 -7.64
C CYS A 151 2.43 -23.55 -7.26
N HIS A 152 1.58 -22.62 -6.83
CA HIS A 152 0.19 -22.92 -6.47
C HIS A 152 -0.60 -23.48 -7.68
N LEU A 153 -0.48 -22.84 -8.85
CA LEU A 153 -1.17 -23.27 -10.07
C LEU A 153 -0.67 -24.63 -10.57
N MET A 154 0.64 -24.90 -10.50
CA MET A 154 1.23 -26.20 -10.84
C MET A 154 0.69 -27.32 -9.95
N LEU A 155 0.64 -27.13 -8.64
CA LEU A 155 0.08 -28.10 -7.69
C LEU A 155 -1.40 -28.38 -7.95
N LYS A 156 -2.19 -27.35 -8.27
CA LYS A 156 -3.62 -27.50 -8.57
C LYS A 156 -3.85 -28.26 -9.88
N LYS A 157 -3.01 -28.05 -10.89
CA LYS A 157 -3.06 -28.80 -12.17
C LYS A 157 -2.67 -30.26 -11.97
N GLY A 158 -1.61 -30.54 -11.21
CA GLY A 158 -1.19 -31.91 -10.89
C GLY A 158 -2.23 -32.73 -10.11
N ARG A 159 -3.01 -32.09 -9.23
CA ARG A 159 -4.14 -32.73 -8.53
C ARG A 159 -5.38 -32.98 -9.41
N ARG A 160 -5.45 -32.37 -10.58
CA ARG A 160 -6.58 -32.51 -11.54
C ARG A 160 -6.23 -33.43 -12.71
N ALA A 161 -5.00 -33.96 -12.78
CA ALA A 161 -4.64 -34.99 -13.74
C ALA A 161 -5.20 -36.36 -13.26
N PRO A 162 -5.92 -37.10 -14.11
CA PRO A 162 -6.48 -38.42 -13.78
C PRO A 162 -5.41 -39.49 -13.56
#